data_AF-A0A9N9P6B3-F1
#
_entry.id   AF-A0A9N9P6B3-F1
#
_cell.length_a   1.000
_cell.length_b   1.000
_cell.length_c   1.000
_cell.angle_alpha   90.00
_cell.angle_beta   90.00
_cell.angle_gamma   90.00
#
_symmetry.space_group_name_H-M   'P 1'
#
loop_
_entity.id
_entity.type
_entity.pdbx_description
1 polymer ?
#
loop_
_entity_poly.entity_id
_entity_poly.type
_entity_poly.pdbx_seq_one_letter_code
_entity_poly.pdbx_strand_id
1 'polypeptide(L)'
;MLLELQAPCVVVLKIKGTDQIIGGYNPVGWKGRDIWEYTEDSFLFSLGNGKSVKSVILSRVKNSYANRAIFHGKLYGPVFGSSDLEMKEKFNKDYNCWSQASSYEYIITSESRFCVDDYEVFQIIKKEENY
;
A
#
# COMPACT_ATOMS: atom_id res chain seq x y z
N MET A 1 -11.16 4.21 9.66
CA MET A 1 -10.93 2.74 9.60
C MET A 1 -9.42 2.57 9.46
N LEU A 2 -8.76 1.72 10.25
CA LEU A 2 -7.30 1.76 10.58
C LEU A 2 -6.90 2.73 11.71
N LEU A 3 -7.73 2.89 12.74
CA LEU A 3 -7.27 3.50 13.98
C LEU A 3 -6.21 2.57 14.59
N GLU A 4 -4.95 3.04 14.59
CA GLU A 4 -3.80 2.48 15.32
C GLU A 4 -3.22 1.13 14.83
N LEU A 5 -3.03 0.97 13.52
CA LEU A 5 -2.13 -0.10 13.06
C LEU A 5 -0.69 0.21 13.46
N GLN A 6 -0.08 -0.71 14.23
CA GLN A 6 1.32 -0.63 14.62
C GLN A 6 2.23 -0.90 13.42
N ALA A 7 3.22 -0.03 13.23
CA ALA A 7 4.31 -0.24 12.30
C ALA A 7 5.38 -1.17 12.90
N PRO A 8 6.22 -1.83 12.08
CA PRO A 8 6.10 -1.94 10.63
C PRO A 8 4.97 -2.90 10.25
N CYS A 9 4.36 -2.70 9.08
CA CYS A 9 3.33 -3.63 8.59
C CYS A 9 3.34 -3.76 7.06
N VAL A 10 2.80 -4.88 6.57
CA VAL A 10 2.52 -5.12 5.15
C VAL A 10 1.02 -5.13 4.95
N VAL A 11 0.55 -4.41 3.93
CA VAL A 11 -0.83 -4.44 3.46
C VAL A 11 -0.88 -5.27 2.18
N VAL A 12 -1.83 -6.18 2.09
CA VAL A 12 -2.10 -7.02 0.91
C VAL A 12 -3.55 -6.78 0.50
N LEU A 13 -3.79 -6.57 -0.80
CA LEU A 13 -5.12 -6.30 -1.35
C LEU A 13 -5.37 -7.23 -2.54
N LYS A 14 -6.60 -7.73 -2.66
CA LYS A 14 -7.09 -8.45 -3.83
C LYS A 14 -7.99 -7.54 -4.68
N ILE A 15 -7.61 -7.28 -5.92
CA ILE A 15 -8.42 -6.47 -6.85
C ILE A 15 -9.67 -7.26 -7.25
N LYS A 16 -10.83 -6.64 -7.04
CA LYS A 16 -12.15 -7.23 -7.30
C LYS A 16 -12.34 -7.62 -8.75
N GLY A 17 -12.88 -8.81 -8.96
CA GLY A 17 -13.13 -9.36 -10.31
C GLY A 17 -11.86 -9.81 -11.03
N THR A 18 -10.73 -9.88 -10.33
CA THR A 18 -9.46 -10.39 -10.84
C THR A 18 -8.80 -11.31 -9.82
N ASP A 19 -7.74 -12.00 -10.24
CA ASP A 19 -6.83 -12.70 -9.32
C ASP A 19 -5.64 -11.83 -8.91
N GLN A 20 -5.59 -10.55 -9.29
CA GLN A 20 -4.44 -9.70 -9.01
C GLN A 20 -4.31 -9.39 -7.51
N ILE A 21 -3.11 -9.64 -6.98
CA ILE A 21 -2.71 -9.33 -5.62
C ILE A 21 -1.67 -8.21 -5.67
N ILE A 22 -1.96 -7.12 -4.98
CA ILE A 22 -1.08 -5.94 -4.85
C ILE A 22 -0.94 -5.55 -3.39
N GLY A 23 0.01 -4.68 -3.07
CA GLY A 23 0.17 -4.23 -1.70
C GLY A 23 1.32 -3.27 -1.49
N GLY A 24 1.59 -3.02 -0.22
CA GLY A 24 2.65 -2.12 0.20
C GLY A 24 3.15 -2.39 1.61
N TYR A 25 4.42 -2.11 1.82
CA TYR A 25 5.07 -2.15 3.12
C TYR A 25 5.11 -0.74 3.71
N ASN A 26 4.54 -0.57 4.90
CA ASN A 26 4.57 0.67 5.65
C ASN A 26 5.47 0.52 6.90
N PRO A 27 6.66 1.15 6.94
CA PRO A 27 7.57 1.10 8.07
C PRO A 27 7.21 2.04 9.23
N VAL A 28 6.40 3.07 8.99
CA VAL A 28 6.16 4.18 9.94
C VAL A 28 4.77 4.18 10.56
N GLY A 29 3.85 3.39 10.00
CA GLY A 29 2.49 3.20 10.49
C GLY A 29 1.57 4.34 10.06
N TRP A 30 0.36 4.36 10.64
CA TRP A 30 -0.69 5.32 10.31
C TRP A 30 -1.14 6.04 11.60
N LYS A 31 -0.66 7.27 11.84
CA LYS A 31 -0.80 7.98 13.13
C LYS A 31 -1.97 8.98 13.26
N GLY A 32 -2.88 9.06 12.30
CA GLY A 32 -4.25 9.57 12.49
C GLY A 32 -4.47 11.08 12.32
N ARG A 33 -3.68 11.79 11.51
CA ARG A 33 -3.65 13.26 11.53
C ARG A 33 -3.84 13.99 10.20
N ASP A 34 -4.36 13.35 9.16
CA ASP A 34 -4.46 13.97 7.81
C ASP A 34 -3.09 14.51 7.33
N ILE A 35 -2.01 13.77 7.66
CA ILE A 35 -0.61 14.14 7.39
C ILE A 35 0.08 13.13 6.49
N TRP A 36 1.11 13.62 5.81
CA TRP A 36 2.11 12.80 5.14
C TRP A 36 3.22 12.41 6.12
N GLU A 37 3.63 11.15 6.08
CA GLU A 37 4.74 10.61 6.84
C GLU A 37 5.94 10.38 5.91
N TYR A 38 7.11 10.77 6.39
CA TYR A 38 8.37 10.59 5.66
C TYR A 38 8.88 9.16 5.81
N THR A 39 9.24 8.52 4.70
CA THR A 39 10.04 7.29 4.71
C THR A 39 10.65 7.00 3.33
N GLU A 40 11.87 6.48 3.31
CA GLU A 40 12.55 5.95 2.12
C GLU A 40 12.45 4.42 2.04
N ASP A 41 12.08 3.76 3.14
CA ASP A 41 12.05 2.30 3.26
C ASP A 41 10.73 1.67 2.82
N SER A 42 9.71 2.49 2.58
CA SER A 42 8.42 2.02 2.06
C SER A 42 8.59 1.50 0.63
N PHE A 43 7.80 0.48 0.28
CA PHE A 43 7.71 -0.03 -1.08
C PHE A 43 6.32 -0.55 -1.37
N LEU A 44 5.94 -0.47 -2.64
CA LEU A 44 4.77 -1.10 -3.21
C LEU A 44 5.16 -2.37 -3.96
N PHE A 45 4.22 -3.30 -4.07
CA PHE A 45 4.43 -4.51 -4.84
C PHE A 45 3.18 -4.96 -5.59
N SER A 46 3.42 -5.71 -6.66
CA SER A 46 2.42 -6.51 -7.38
C SER A 46 2.90 -7.94 -7.44
N LEU A 47 2.04 -8.89 -7.11
CA LEU A 47 2.32 -10.33 -7.21
C LEU A 47 1.63 -10.97 -8.42
N GLY A 48 0.98 -10.16 -9.27
CA GLY A 48 0.08 -10.67 -10.31
C GLY A 48 -0.96 -11.59 -9.70
N ASN A 49 -1.16 -12.78 -10.30
CA ASN A 49 -2.10 -13.79 -9.78
C ASN A 49 -1.54 -14.72 -8.70
N GLY A 50 -0.35 -14.42 -8.15
CA GLY A 50 0.33 -15.23 -7.14
C GLY A 50 0.90 -16.56 -7.64
N LYS A 51 0.78 -16.89 -8.94
CA LYS A 51 1.25 -18.18 -9.50
C LYS A 51 2.65 -18.10 -10.12
N SER A 52 3.18 -16.91 -10.37
CA SER A 52 4.48 -16.73 -11.02
C SER A 52 5.23 -15.50 -10.53
N VAL A 53 6.54 -15.63 -10.37
CA VAL A 53 7.44 -14.51 -10.05
C VAL A 53 7.73 -13.61 -11.26
N LYS A 54 7.36 -14.01 -12.48
CA LYS A 54 7.65 -13.25 -13.71
C LYS A 54 6.89 -11.93 -13.80
N SER A 55 5.74 -11.84 -13.12
CA SER A 55 4.89 -10.65 -13.08
C SER A 55 5.05 -9.85 -11.78
N VAL A 56 6.07 -10.16 -10.98
CA VAL A 56 6.30 -9.46 -9.71
C VAL A 56 6.87 -8.08 -10.01
N ILE A 57 6.25 -7.06 -9.42
CA ILE A 57 6.73 -5.68 -9.43
C ILE A 57 7.12 -5.32 -8.00
N LEU A 58 8.29 -4.72 -7.83
CA LEU A 58 8.71 -4.05 -6.61
C LEU A 58 8.97 -2.59 -6.97
N SER A 59 8.25 -1.68 -6.33
CA SER A 59 8.27 -0.25 -6.61
C SER A 59 8.65 0.49 -5.34
N ARG A 60 9.83 1.11 -5.31
CA ARG A 60 10.31 1.82 -4.11
C ARG A 60 9.90 3.28 -4.16
N VAL A 61 9.92 3.94 -3.00
CA VAL A 61 9.75 5.39 -2.92
C VAL A 61 10.88 6.07 -3.69
N LYS A 62 10.55 7.06 -4.51
CA LYS A 62 11.55 7.97 -5.10
C LYS A 62 12.07 8.89 -4.00
N ASN A 63 13.38 9.01 -3.85
CA ASN A 63 14.00 9.82 -2.78
C ASN A 63 13.44 11.25 -2.70
N SER A 64 13.17 11.90 -3.84
CA SER A 64 12.59 13.27 -3.88
C SER A 64 11.14 13.37 -3.40
N TYR A 65 10.48 12.24 -3.15
CA TYR A 65 9.09 12.12 -2.71
C TYR A 65 8.96 11.39 -1.36
N ALA A 66 10.06 11.14 -0.66
CA ALA A 66 10.05 10.44 0.62
C ALA A 66 9.16 11.11 1.67
N ASN A 67 9.02 12.44 1.65
CA ASN A 67 8.12 13.21 2.50
C ASN A 67 6.62 13.06 2.17
N ARG A 68 6.28 12.28 1.13
CA ARG A 68 4.91 11.96 0.70
C ARG A 68 4.73 10.45 0.52
N ALA A 69 5.51 9.64 1.22
CA ALA A 69 5.52 8.19 1.02
C ALA A 69 4.27 7.51 1.57
N ILE A 70 3.76 7.96 2.73
CA ILE A 70 2.59 7.39 3.40
C ILE A 70 1.65 8.52 3.80
N PHE A 71 0.35 8.36 3.56
CA PHE A 71 -0.67 9.30 4.02
C PHE A 71 -1.66 8.59 4.95
N HIS A 72 -2.16 9.33 5.93
CA HIS A 72 -3.29 8.90 6.75
C HIS A 72 -4.38 9.94 6.67
N GLY A 73 -5.49 9.64 6.01
CA GLY A 73 -6.70 10.45 6.07
C GLY A 73 -7.86 9.75 6.79
N LYS A 74 -8.76 10.51 7.44
CA LYS A 74 -9.89 9.93 8.19
C LYS A 74 -10.83 9.05 7.35
N LEU A 75 -11.02 9.42 6.08
CA LEU A 75 -11.90 8.75 5.12
C LEU A 75 -11.16 7.75 4.23
N TYR A 76 -9.98 7.31 4.66
CA TYR A 76 -9.09 6.45 3.91
C TYR A 76 -8.72 5.21 4.71
N GLY A 77 -8.41 4.14 3.99
CA GLY A 77 -7.63 3.00 4.49
C GLY A 77 -6.14 3.23 4.20
N PRO A 78 -5.43 2.24 3.62
CA PRO A 78 -4.04 2.39 3.23
C PRO A 78 -3.87 3.42 2.11
N VAL A 79 -2.95 4.37 2.30
CA VAL A 79 -2.52 5.31 1.25
C VAL A 79 -1.01 5.37 1.22
N PHE A 80 -0.45 4.99 0.08
CA PHE A 80 0.95 5.06 -0.26
C PHE A 80 1.12 6.05 -1.40
N GLY A 81 2.02 7.01 -1.21
CA GLY A 81 2.34 7.98 -2.23
C GLY A 81 1.17 8.91 -2.51
N SER A 82 1.37 9.76 -3.51
CA SER A 82 0.30 10.61 -4.06
C SER A 82 -0.59 9.74 -4.94
N SER A 83 -1.42 8.89 -4.32
CA SER A 83 -2.32 7.93 -4.97
C SER A 83 -1.61 6.80 -5.75
N ASP A 84 -0.35 6.50 -5.43
CA ASP A 84 0.39 5.38 -6.02
C ASP A 84 -0.25 4.03 -5.65
N LEU A 85 -0.74 3.93 -4.41
CA LEU A 85 -1.77 2.97 -3.99
C LEU A 85 -2.66 3.66 -2.96
N GLU A 86 -3.91 3.90 -3.31
CA GLU A 86 -4.88 4.58 -2.44
C GLU A 86 -6.14 3.74 -2.31
N MET A 87 -6.60 3.56 -1.07
CA MET A 87 -7.87 2.91 -0.76
C MET A 87 -8.72 3.85 0.08
N LYS A 88 -9.86 4.29 -0.46
CA LYS A 88 -10.84 5.10 0.28
C LYS A 88 -11.80 4.22 1.08
N GLU A 89 -12.62 4.86 1.91
CA GLU A 89 -13.83 4.22 2.43
C GLU A 89 -14.67 3.60 1.31
N LYS A 90 -15.41 2.53 1.64
CA LYS A 90 -16.22 1.75 0.67
C LYS A 90 -15.38 1.25 -0.52
N PHE A 91 -14.17 0.77 -0.22
CA PHE A 91 -13.18 0.24 -1.18
C PHE A 91 -13.72 -0.84 -2.14
N ASN A 92 -14.82 -1.50 -1.78
CA ASN A 92 -15.42 -2.57 -2.57
C ASN A 92 -16.50 -2.09 -3.58
N LYS A 93 -16.69 -0.77 -3.72
CA LYS A 93 -17.69 -0.12 -4.60
C LYS A 93 -17.10 1.09 -5.32
N ASP A 94 -17.77 1.51 -6.40
CA ASP A 94 -17.59 2.78 -7.13
C ASP A 94 -16.14 3.12 -7.54
N TYR A 95 -15.30 2.10 -7.69
CA TYR A 95 -13.88 2.27 -8.02
C TYR A 95 -13.17 3.23 -7.05
N ASN A 96 -13.40 3.01 -5.75
CA ASN A 96 -12.87 3.82 -4.64
C ASN A 96 -11.40 3.55 -4.30
N CYS A 97 -10.69 2.76 -5.11
CA CYS A 97 -9.25 2.59 -5.01
C CYS A 97 -8.54 3.15 -6.25
N TRP A 98 -7.28 3.58 -6.08
CA TRP A 98 -6.46 4.18 -7.12
C TRP A 98 -5.06 3.58 -7.15
N SER A 99 -4.47 3.52 -8.34
CA SER A 99 -3.06 3.19 -8.55
C SER A 99 -2.48 4.06 -9.65
N GLN A 100 -1.28 4.60 -9.42
CA GLN A 100 -0.49 5.32 -10.42
C GLN A 100 1.01 5.25 -10.08
N ALA A 101 1.86 5.85 -10.92
CA ALA A 101 3.29 6.02 -10.64
C ALA A 101 3.60 7.51 -10.45
N SER A 102 3.59 7.97 -9.20
CA SER A 102 3.88 9.35 -8.82
C SER A 102 5.05 9.41 -7.85
N SER A 103 4.84 9.03 -6.59
CA SER A 103 5.84 9.06 -5.51
C SER A 103 6.71 7.80 -5.47
N TYR A 104 6.25 6.72 -6.10
CA TYR A 104 6.96 5.46 -6.22
C TYR A 104 7.45 5.25 -7.67
N GLU A 105 8.47 4.41 -7.84
CA GLU A 105 9.19 4.20 -9.10
C GLU A 105 8.32 3.64 -10.24
N TYR A 106 7.48 2.65 -9.93
CA TYR A 106 6.69 1.88 -10.88
C TYR A 106 5.22 1.77 -10.48
N ILE A 107 4.36 1.69 -11.49
CA ILE A 107 2.94 1.36 -11.32
C ILE A 107 2.80 -0.14 -11.00
N ILE A 108 1.91 -0.50 -10.07
CA ILE A 108 1.77 -1.90 -9.59
C ILE A 108 0.57 -2.65 -10.22
N THR A 109 -0.28 -1.96 -10.96
CA THR A 109 -1.37 -2.57 -11.74
C THR A 109 -1.74 -1.68 -12.92
N SER A 110 -2.26 -2.26 -13.99
CA SER A 110 -2.83 -1.51 -15.13
C SER A 110 -4.16 -0.82 -14.79
N GLU A 111 -4.81 -1.22 -13.70
CA GLU A 111 -6.08 -0.64 -13.26
C GLU A 111 -5.83 0.70 -12.53
N SER A 112 -6.07 1.82 -13.22
CA SER A 112 -5.92 3.15 -12.61
C SER A 112 -6.93 3.39 -11.49
N ARG A 113 -8.14 2.83 -11.63
CA ARG A 113 -9.15 2.77 -10.57
C ARG A 113 -9.74 1.37 -10.47
N PHE A 114 -9.96 0.91 -9.25
CA PHE A 114 -10.45 -0.45 -9.01
C PHE A 114 -11.28 -0.53 -7.72
N CYS A 115 -11.95 -1.66 -7.55
CA CYS A 115 -12.54 -2.07 -6.28
C CYS A 115 -11.68 -3.18 -5.67
N VAL A 116 -11.73 -3.35 -4.35
CA VAL A 116 -11.03 -4.41 -3.62
C VAL A 116 -12.06 -5.40 -3.06
N ASP A 117 -11.81 -6.70 -3.26
CA ASP A 117 -12.65 -7.76 -2.69
C ASP A 117 -12.31 -7.99 -1.22
N ASP A 118 -11.02 -8.06 -0.92
CA ASP A 118 -10.52 -8.29 0.43
C ASP A 118 -9.14 -7.63 0.62
N TYR A 119 -8.81 -7.31 1.87
CA TYR A 119 -7.48 -6.81 2.24
C TYR A 119 -7.06 -7.32 3.61
N GLU A 120 -5.77 -7.62 3.74
CA GLU A 120 -5.15 -8.10 4.96
C GLU A 120 -4.00 -7.18 5.36
N VAL A 121 -3.81 -7.03 6.67
CA VAL A 121 -2.69 -6.26 7.22
C VAL A 121 -1.92 -7.13 8.20
N PHE A 122 -0.62 -7.25 7.94
CA PHE A 122 0.30 -8.06 8.72
C PHE A 122 1.31 -7.17 9.42
N GLN A 123 1.33 -7.21 10.76
CA GLN A 123 2.38 -6.55 11.52
C GLN A 123 3.69 -7.33 11.40
N ILE A 124 4.81 -6.62 11.22
CA ILE A 124 6.16 -7.19 11.21
C ILE A 124 6.74 -7.08 12.61
N ILE A 125 7.05 -8.23 13.21
CA ILE A 125 7.73 -8.31 14.50
C ILE A 125 9.19 -8.70 14.21
N LYS A 126 10.14 -7.88 14.67
CA LYS A 126 11.56 -8.25 14.58
C LYS A 126 11.80 -9.46 15.46
N LYS A 127 12.49 -10.46 14.90
CA LYS A 127 12.98 -11.58 15.69
C LYS A 127 14.09 -11.06 16.60
N GLU A 128 13.94 -11.25 17.90
CA GLU A 128 15.05 -11.03 18.85
C GLU A 128 16.04 -12.18 18.67
N GLU A 129 17.26 -11.85 18.24
CA GLU A 129 18.37 -12.79 18.26
C GLU A 129 19.05 -12.67 19.62
N ASN A 130 18.70 -13.57 20.54
CA ASN A 130 19.45 -13.73 21.80
C ASN A 130 20.74 -14.47 21.47
N TYR A 131 21.86 -13.73 21.48
CA TYR A 131 23.23 -14.28 21.41
C TYR A 131 23.73 -14.71 22.79
#